data_AF-A0A150USB5-F1
#
_entry.id   AF-A0A150USB5-F1
#
_cell.length_a   1.000
_cell.length_b   1.000
_cell.length_c   1.000
_cell.angle_alpha   90.00
_cell.angle_beta   90.00
_cell.angle_gamma   90.00
#
_symmetry.space_group_name_H-M   'P 1'
#
loop_
_entity.id
_entity.type
_entity.pdbx_description
1 polymer ?
#
loop_
_entity_poly.entity_id
_entity_poly.type
_entity_poly.pdbx_seq_one_letter_code
_entity_poly.pdbx_strand_id
1 'polypeptide(L)'
;MAILVGWIIAGIILKGPTDWQVAMNDGSSIQVYITNTLLIHQQFLNYEHSLGLLANMRSRSLSIGQMLKALEQRGALEPSFPSSESTKPDQDLPSESNYYRFCNKILASIGSPFFIIIYWSGIFVWLGFGPSLQWSNFWQLVINTATAVELTFTTVFLQHIRRRQMEYNDEYMKVIISADERILEKLGLLSGTLPSHVAVVIPKPPMNKAERFVDYYAAVLGGVPGMTAFVVVTTLWLAVGKLMNWSSNWWLIIGTYTGLISFIDEFVLRNIQIRDNDYICAQFEEIDDVDNGNLRTLQVSPPQPPIERRPSLFHRIIEVFIFTFSRWEAVIASFFATVAMLAVATGMMWNETGQLICNTPTMIIEGFLMVILIHGQRRYYNMRQGLLSRALLKRQILLNRLESVRPVFEENNKGVAIQDSVSV
;
A
#
# COMPACT_ATOMS: atom_id res chain seq x y z
N MET A 1 15.92 5.76 -14.13
CA MET A 1 15.67 5.10 -15.42
C MET A 1 16.57 5.58 -16.54
N ALA A 2 16.61 6.87 -16.89
CA ALA A 2 17.47 7.35 -18.00
C ALA A 2 18.96 7.02 -17.83
N ILE A 3 19.50 7.15 -16.61
CA ILE A 3 20.89 6.77 -16.29
C ILE A 3 21.12 5.27 -16.50
N LEU A 4 20.21 4.42 -16.02
CA LEU A 4 20.29 2.96 -16.17
C LEU A 4 20.20 2.52 -17.64
N VAL A 5 19.28 3.10 -18.40
CA VAL A 5 19.15 2.84 -19.84
C VAL A 5 20.41 3.30 -20.58
N GLY A 6 20.93 4.49 -20.24
CA GLY A 6 22.20 4.99 -20.76
C GLY A 6 23.37 4.06 -20.43
N TRP A 7 23.42 3.49 -19.23
CA TRP A 7 24.43 2.53 -18.80
C TRP A 7 24.33 1.22 -19.58
N ILE A 8 23.14 0.69 -19.80
CA ILE A 8 22.94 -0.52 -20.61
C ILE A 8 23.40 -0.28 -22.06
N ILE A 9 22.97 0.83 -22.66
CA ILE A 9 23.34 1.18 -24.05
C ILE A 9 24.86 1.37 -24.17
N ALA A 10 25.47 2.12 -23.25
CA ALA A 10 26.92 2.32 -23.22
C ALA A 10 27.68 1.00 -23.05
N GLY A 11 27.22 0.12 -22.15
CA GLY A 11 27.81 -1.20 -21.94
C GLY A 11 27.78 -2.09 -23.18
N ILE A 12 26.67 -2.07 -23.94
CA ILE A 12 26.55 -2.80 -25.20
C ILE A 12 27.50 -2.24 -26.26
N ILE A 13 27.52 -0.91 -26.43
CA ILE A 13 28.35 -0.25 -27.45
C ILE A 13 29.84 -0.42 -27.15
N LEU A 14 30.23 -0.25 -25.87
CA LEU A 14 31.62 -0.27 -25.44
C LEU A 14 32.15 -1.68 -25.13
N LYS A 15 31.31 -2.72 -25.25
CA LYS A 15 31.62 -4.09 -24.81
C LYS A 15 32.18 -4.12 -23.40
N GLY A 16 31.40 -3.57 -22.47
CA GLY A 16 31.83 -3.32 -21.08
C GLY A 16 32.47 -4.56 -20.41
N PRO A 17 33.61 -4.39 -19.70
CA PRO A 17 34.29 -5.47 -19.00
C PRO A 17 33.47 -5.97 -17.79
N THR A 18 33.92 -7.02 -17.12
CA THR A 18 33.24 -7.57 -15.93
C THR A 18 32.97 -6.52 -14.85
N ASP A 19 33.91 -5.59 -14.61
CA ASP A 19 33.74 -4.48 -13.66
C ASP A 19 32.55 -3.56 -13.99
N TRP A 20 32.16 -3.46 -15.27
CA TRP A 20 30.97 -2.72 -15.72
C TRP A 20 29.68 -3.33 -15.19
N GLN A 21 29.62 -4.66 -15.16
CA GLN A 21 28.46 -5.41 -14.66
C GLN A 21 28.41 -5.37 -13.13
N VAL A 22 29.56 -5.48 -12.45
CA VAL A 22 29.65 -5.34 -11.00
C VAL A 22 29.16 -3.97 -10.55
N ALA A 23 29.65 -2.88 -11.16
CA ALA A 23 29.21 -1.53 -10.84
C ALA A 23 27.71 -1.31 -11.08
N MET A 24 27.16 -1.90 -12.15
CA MET A 24 25.71 -1.86 -12.43
C MET A 24 24.91 -2.57 -11.35
N ASN A 25 25.34 -3.78 -10.97
CA ASN A 25 24.69 -4.59 -9.95
C ASN A 25 24.69 -3.90 -8.58
N ASP A 26 25.81 -3.33 -8.18
CA ASP A 26 25.94 -2.67 -6.88
C ASP A 26 25.19 -1.33 -6.85
N GLY A 27 25.22 -0.58 -7.95
CA GLY A 27 24.41 0.63 -8.11
C GLY A 27 22.92 0.35 -8.02
N SER A 28 22.46 -0.76 -8.61
CA SER A 28 21.10 -1.25 -8.46
C SER A 28 20.78 -1.62 -7.00
N SER A 29 21.63 -2.42 -6.36
CA SER A 29 21.44 -2.84 -4.96
C SER A 29 21.35 -1.64 -4.00
N ILE A 30 22.16 -0.61 -4.22
CA ILE A 30 22.08 0.67 -3.50
C ILE A 30 20.73 1.36 -3.72
N GLN A 31 20.28 1.47 -4.98
CA GLN A 31 18.99 2.10 -5.27
C GLN A 31 17.83 1.33 -4.64
N VAL A 32 17.87 0.00 -4.69
CA VAL A 32 16.85 -0.88 -4.11
C VAL A 32 16.83 -0.71 -2.59
N TYR A 33 17.99 -0.69 -1.93
CA TYR A 33 18.09 -0.40 -0.49
C TYR A 33 17.45 0.94 -0.11
N ILE A 34 17.81 2.02 -0.81
CA ILE A 34 17.24 3.36 -0.58
C ILE A 34 15.73 3.30 -0.79
N THR A 35 15.30 2.58 -1.82
CA THR A 35 13.89 2.47 -2.16
C THR A 35 13.10 1.71 -1.10
N ASN A 36 13.58 0.56 -0.64
CA ASN A 36 12.94 -0.25 0.39
C ASN A 36 12.84 0.54 1.71
N THR A 37 13.90 1.25 2.07
CA THR A 37 13.91 2.17 3.22
C THR A 37 12.80 3.22 3.11
N LEU A 38 12.69 3.89 1.96
CA LEU A 38 11.64 4.88 1.70
C LEU A 38 10.23 4.25 1.68
N LEU A 39 10.10 3.02 1.18
CA LEU A 39 8.82 2.31 1.15
C LEU A 39 8.33 1.95 2.56
N ILE A 40 9.23 1.52 3.45
CA ILE A 40 8.92 1.28 4.87
C ILE A 40 8.50 2.61 5.53
N HIS A 41 9.24 3.69 5.29
CA HIS A 41 8.89 5.01 5.81
C HIS A 41 7.49 5.47 5.35
N GLN A 42 7.22 5.37 4.05
CA GLN A 42 5.93 5.71 3.47
C GLN A 42 4.79 4.85 4.04
N GLN A 43 5.05 3.58 4.32
CA GLN A 43 4.05 2.68 4.90
C GLN A 43 3.60 3.16 6.29
N PHE A 44 4.53 3.53 7.17
CA PHE A 44 4.20 4.05 8.50
C PHE A 44 3.38 5.33 8.44
N LEU A 45 3.84 6.31 7.64
CA LEU A 45 3.14 7.59 7.51
C LEU A 45 1.72 7.40 6.95
N ASN A 46 1.59 6.57 5.92
CA ASN A 46 0.29 6.31 5.31
C ASN A 46 -0.66 5.56 6.25
N TYR A 47 -0.14 4.62 7.06
CA TYR A 47 -0.95 3.89 8.04
C TYR A 47 -1.55 4.85 9.08
N GLU A 48 -0.73 5.68 9.71
CA GLU A 48 -1.21 6.66 10.71
C GLU A 48 -2.18 7.67 10.09
N HIS A 49 -1.87 8.19 8.90
CA HIS A 49 -2.74 9.12 8.18
C HIS A 49 -4.10 8.49 7.86
N SER A 50 -4.10 7.27 7.32
CA SER A 50 -5.32 6.53 6.98
C SER A 50 -6.20 6.28 8.20
N LEU A 51 -5.61 5.90 9.34
CA LEU A 51 -6.36 5.72 10.58
C LEU A 51 -6.97 7.03 11.10
N GLY A 52 -6.26 8.15 10.98
CA GLY A 52 -6.80 9.47 11.32
C GLY A 52 -8.02 9.84 10.47
N LEU A 53 -7.95 9.60 9.16
CA LEU A 53 -9.08 9.83 8.25
C LEU A 53 -10.26 8.90 8.56
N LEU A 54 -10.00 7.63 8.84
CA LEU A 54 -11.04 6.66 9.24
C LEU A 54 -11.70 7.02 10.57
N ALA A 55 -10.94 7.48 11.56
CA ALA A 55 -11.50 7.94 12.83
C ALA A 55 -12.45 9.12 12.62
N ASN A 56 -12.08 10.07 11.74
CA ASN A 56 -12.92 11.21 11.38
C ASN A 56 -14.20 10.77 10.65
N MET A 57 -14.09 9.90 9.65
CA MET A 57 -15.24 9.33 8.94
C MET A 57 -16.19 8.58 9.88
N ARG A 58 -15.64 7.76 10.79
CA ARG A 58 -16.43 6.99 11.76
C ARG A 58 -17.13 7.91 12.74
N SER A 59 -16.44 8.94 13.25
CA SER A 59 -17.02 9.97 14.11
C SER A 59 -18.21 10.65 13.43
N ARG A 60 -18.06 11.05 12.17
CA ARG A 60 -19.12 11.69 11.38
C ARG A 60 -20.29 10.74 11.13
N SER A 61 -20.03 9.51 10.70
CA SER A 61 -21.06 8.50 10.49
C SER A 61 -21.90 8.23 11.74
N LEU A 62 -21.27 8.15 12.92
CA LEU A 62 -21.96 8.01 14.21
C LEU A 62 -22.79 9.26 14.55
N SER A 63 -22.23 10.45 14.32
CA SER A 63 -22.92 11.73 14.59
C SER A 63 -24.17 11.88 13.71
N ILE A 64 -24.06 11.53 12.42
CA ILE A 64 -25.18 11.44 11.48
C ILE A 64 -26.25 10.48 12.01
N GLY A 65 -25.85 9.28 12.44
CA GLY A 65 -26.76 8.28 12.99
C GLY A 65 -27.52 8.75 14.23
N GLN A 66 -26.86 9.48 15.13
CA GLN A 66 -27.49 10.05 16.33
C GLN A 66 -28.54 11.10 15.95
N MET A 67 -28.21 12.03 15.04
CA MET A 67 -29.14 13.06 14.59
C MET A 67 -30.34 12.47 13.83
N LEU A 68 -30.11 11.46 13.00
CA LEU A 68 -31.18 10.74 12.29
C LEU A 68 -32.16 10.07 13.27
N LYS A 69 -31.65 9.37 14.29
CA LYS A 69 -32.49 8.76 15.33
C LYS A 69 -33.28 9.81 16.10
N ALA A 70 -32.68 10.96 16.41
CA ALA A 70 -33.38 12.05 17.07
C ALA A 70 -34.52 12.64 16.21
N LEU A 71 -34.34 12.72 14.88
CA LEU A 71 -35.38 13.14 13.95
C LEU A 71 -36.49 12.09 13.80
N GLU A 72 -36.13 10.81 13.73
CA GLU A 72 -37.07 9.68 13.69
C GLU A 72 -37.98 9.68 14.92
N GLN A 73 -37.41 9.83 16.12
CA GLN A 73 -38.16 9.90 17.38
C GLN A 73 -39.15 11.07 17.43
N ARG A 74 -38.87 12.16 16.70
CA ARG A 74 -39.76 13.32 16.58
C ARG A 74 -40.84 13.13 15.51
N GLY A 75 -40.86 12.01 14.81
CA GLY A 75 -41.81 11.74 13.72
C GLY A 75 -41.57 12.58 12.46
N ALA A 76 -40.41 13.23 12.34
CA ALA A 76 -40.09 14.15 11.25
C ALA A 76 -39.69 13.44 9.94
N LEU A 77 -39.60 12.11 9.95
CA LEU A 77 -39.26 11.28 8.80
C LEU A 77 -40.52 10.54 8.33
N GLU A 78 -41.22 11.08 7.33
CA GLU A 78 -42.39 10.40 6.76
C GLU A 78 -42.00 9.11 6.00
N PRO A 79 -42.85 8.07 6.08
CA PRO A 79 -42.66 6.84 5.34
C PRO A 79 -43.06 7.02 3.88
N SER A 80 -42.17 6.60 2.98
CA SER A 80 -42.40 6.24 1.56
C SER A 80 -42.26 7.30 0.45
N PHE A 81 -41.42 6.95 -0.56
CA PHE A 81 -41.53 7.13 -2.03
C PHE A 81 -40.23 6.59 -2.69
N PRO A 82 -40.19 6.30 -4.01
CA PRO A 82 -39.53 5.11 -4.56
C PRO A 82 -38.01 5.10 -4.38
N SER A 83 -37.48 3.87 -4.38
CA SER A 83 -36.05 3.56 -4.47
C SER A 83 -35.36 4.49 -5.46
N SER A 84 -34.52 5.39 -4.96
CA SER A 84 -33.66 6.20 -5.80
C SER A 84 -32.81 5.23 -6.63
N GLU A 85 -33.06 5.22 -7.94
CA GLU A 85 -32.21 4.54 -8.90
C GLU A 85 -30.78 5.05 -8.68
N SER A 86 -29.86 4.09 -8.58
CA SER A 86 -28.43 4.28 -8.39
C SER A 86 -27.86 5.21 -9.46
N THR A 87 -27.89 6.52 -9.22
CA THR A 87 -27.08 7.45 -9.98
C THR A 87 -25.63 7.26 -9.53
N LYS A 88 -24.74 7.03 -10.50
CA LYS A 88 -23.29 7.07 -10.25
C LYS A 88 -22.94 8.34 -9.47
N PRO A 89 -21.88 8.30 -8.64
CA PRO A 89 -21.50 9.48 -7.89
C PRO A 89 -21.37 10.72 -8.77
N ASP A 90 -22.23 11.71 -8.51
CA ASP A 90 -22.38 12.96 -9.27
C ASP A 90 -21.27 13.98 -8.96
N GLN A 91 -20.18 13.51 -8.35
CA GLN A 91 -19.00 14.31 -8.05
C GLN A 91 -17.86 13.89 -8.96
N ASP A 92 -17.12 14.89 -9.46
CA ASP A 92 -15.89 14.70 -10.22
C ASP A 92 -14.87 13.94 -9.35
N LEU A 93 -14.91 12.61 -9.48
CA LEU A 93 -13.89 11.74 -8.94
C LEU A 93 -12.54 12.12 -9.56
N PRO A 94 -11.43 11.96 -8.83
CA PRO A 94 -10.15 12.38 -9.35
C PRO A 94 -9.84 11.65 -10.65
N SER A 95 -9.44 12.40 -11.68
CA SER A 95 -9.10 11.79 -12.96
C SER A 95 -7.72 11.13 -12.90
N GLU A 96 -7.62 9.92 -13.45
CA GLU A 96 -6.35 9.23 -13.58
C GLU A 96 -5.53 9.82 -14.74
N SER A 97 -4.30 10.24 -14.46
CA SER A 97 -3.35 10.65 -15.51
C SER A 97 -3.00 9.50 -16.46
N ASN A 98 -2.79 9.82 -17.74
CA ASN A 98 -2.35 8.86 -18.75
C ASN A 98 -1.02 8.16 -18.38
N TYR A 99 -0.11 8.88 -17.71
CA TYR A 99 1.15 8.32 -17.23
C TYR A 99 0.91 7.25 -16.15
N TYR A 100 0.02 7.52 -15.19
CA TYR A 100 -0.35 6.55 -14.16
C TYR A 100 -0.96 5.28 -14.78
N ARG A 101 -1.86 5.44 -15.75
CA ARG A 101 -2.46 4.28 -16.47
C ARG A 101 -1.41 3.45 -17.19
N PHE A 102 -0.40 4.10 -17.78
CA PHE A 102 0.73 3.42 -18.40
C PHE A 102 1.56 2.64 -17.37
N CYS A 103 1.99 3.29 -16.28
CA CYS A 103 2.72 2.63 -15.19
C CYS A 103 1.92 1.44 -14.64
N ASN A 104 0.61 1.62 -14.39
CA ASN A 104 -0.24 0.57 -13.85
C ASN A 104 -0.37 -0.64 -14.78
N LYS A 105 -0.39 -0.43 -16.10
CA LYS A 105 -0.32 -1.53 -17.08
C LYS A 105 1.01 -2.28 -16.99
N ILE A 106 2.13 -1.58 -16.81
CA ILE A 106 3.44 -2.21 -16.64
C ILE A 106 3.46 -3.10 -15.39
N LEU A 107 3.07 -2.58 -14.21
CA LEU A 107 3.04 -3.40 -13.00
C LEU A 107 2.03 -4.54 -13.09
N ALA A 108 0.88 -4.33 -13.75
CA ALA A 108 -0.08 -5.40 -13.98
C ALA A 108 0.51 -6.55 -14.81
N SER A 109 1.39 -6.25 -15.77
CA SER A 109 2.14 -7.25 -16.53
C SER A 109 3.19 -7.96 -15.67
N ILE A 110 3.91 -7.23 -14.82
CA ILE A 110 4.93 -7.79 -13.92
C ILE A 110 4.30 -8.70 -12.86
N GLY A 111 3.23 -8.26 -12.20
CA GLY A 111 2.50 -9.05 -11.21
C GLY A 111 1.60 -10.14 -11.81
N SER A 112 1.76 -10.46 -13.10
CA SER A 112 0.96 -11.46 -13.80
C SER A 112 1.50 -12.88 -13.61
N PRO A 113 0.65 -13.91 -13.74
CA PRO A 113 1.09 -15.30 -13.74
C PRO A 113 2.19 -15.62 -14.74
N PHE A 114 2.05 -15.07 -15.94
CA PHE A 114 2.98 -15.33 -17.02
C PHE A 114 4.39 -14.84 -16.67
N PHE A 115 4.49 -13.67 -16.05
CA PHE A 115 5.78 -13.13 -15.61
C PHE A 115 6.43 -14.01 -14.54
N ILE A 116 5.66 -14.48 -13.54
CA ILE A 116 6.18 -15.39 -12.50
C ILE A 116 6.69 -16.70 -13.10
N ILE A 117 5.97 -17.26 -14.08
CA ILE A 117 6.40 -18.48 -14.78
C ILE A 117 7.71 -18.21 -15.54
N ILE A 118 7.80 -17.10 -16.28
CA ILE A 118 9.01 -16.71 -17.01
C ILE A 118 10.17 -16.51 -16.05
N TYR A 119 9.94 -15.82 -14.92
CA TYR A 119 10.94 -15.56 -13.89
C TYR A 119 11.57 -16.86 -13.40
N TRP A 120 10.76 -17.78 -12.87
CA TRP A 120 11.26 -19.06 -12.36
C TRP A 120 11.82 -19.96 -13.45
N SER A 121 11.24 -19.95 -14.66
CA SER A 121 11.82 -20.69 -15.79
C SER A 121 13.23 -20.18 -16.11
N GLY A 122 13.44 -18.86 -16.07
CA GLY A 122 14.76 -18.25 -16.21
C GLY A 122 15.73 -18.70 -15.12
N ILE A 123 15.30 -18.69 -13.85
CA ILE A 123 16.13 -19.17 -12.73
C ILE A 123 16.48 -20.66 -12.88
N PHE A 124 15.54 -21.52 -13.27
CA PHE A 124 15.80 -22.95 -13.43
C PHE A 124 16.68 -23.26 -14.63
N VAL A 125 16.46 -22.58 -15.76
CA VAL A 125 17.35 -22.66 -16.92
C VAL A 125 18.74 -22.23 -16.53
N TRP A 126 18.87 -21.10 -15.81
CA TRP A 126 20.14 -20.66 -15.26
C TRP A 126 20.75 -21.79 -14.43
N LEU A 127 20.14 -22.21 -13.32
CA LEU A 127 20.66 -23.30 -12.47
C LEU A 127 21.12 -24.54 -13.25
N GLY A 128 20.38 -24.95 -14.28
CA GLY A 128 20.72 -26.10 -15.14
C GLY A 128 22.04 -25.97 -15.91
N PHE A 129 22.41 -24.75 -16.33
CA PHE A 129 23.69 -24.49 -17.02
C PHE A 129 24.87 -24.26 -16.07
N GLY A 130 24.62 -24.10 -14.76
CA GLY A 130 25.65 -23.87 -13.75
C GLY A 130 26.81 -24.87 -13.76
N PRO A 131 26.55 -26.20 -13.76
CA PRO A 131 27.61 -27.21 -13.80
C PRO A 131 28.47 -27.14 -15.06
N SER A 132 27.85 -26.95 -16.24
CA SER A 132 28.55 -26.85 -17.53
C SER A 132 29.47 -25.63 -17.59
N LEU A 133 29.17 -24.58 -16.82
CA LEU A 133 29.93 -23.34 -16.72
C LEU A 133 30.74 -23.24 -15.41
N GLN A 134 30.90 -24.38 -14.71
CA GLN A 134 31.70 -24.55 -13.49
C GLN A 134 31.35 -23.56 -12.36
N TRP A 135 30.12 -23.06 -12.32
CA TRP A 135 29.69 -22.06 -11.33
C TRP A 135 30.58 -20.81 -11.24
N SER A 136 31.20 -20.43 -12.37
CA SER A 136 32.16 -19.31 -12.41
C SER A 136 31.60 -17.97 -11.89
N ASN A 137 32.48 -17.07 -11.45
CA ASN A 137 32.05 -15.73 -10.97
C ASN A 137 31.29 -14.96 -12.07
N PHE A 138 31.73 -15.06 -13.33
CA PHE A 138 31.03 -14.45 -14.47
C PHE A 138 29.61 -15.02 -14.63
N TRP A 139 29.47 -16.33 -14.50
CA TRP A 139 28.17 -17.02 -14.57
C TRP A 139 27.19 -16.55 -13.48
N GLN A 140 27.68 -16.33 -12.26
CA GLN A 140 26.87 -15.79 -11.16
C GLN A 140 26.54 -14.30 -11.38
N LEU A 141 27.46 -13.52 -11.95
CA LEU A 141 27.26 -12.10 -12.22
C LEU A 141 26.17 -11.84 -13.28
N VAL A 142 26.02 -12.75 -14.26
CA VAL A 142 24.96 -12.63 -15.28
C VAL A 142 23.57 -12.63 -14.63
N ILE A 143 23.32 -13.56 -13.69
CA ILE A 143 22.01 -13.60 -13.04
C ILE A 143 21.83 -12.42 -12.10
N ASN A 144 22.86 -12.03 -11.35
CA ASN A 144 22.81 -10.87 -10.46
C ASN A 144 22.46 -9.61 -11.25
N THR A 145 23.11 -9.39 -12.40
CA THR A 145 22.81 -8.26 -13.28
C THR A 145 21.36 -8.28 -13.76
N ALA A 146 20.84 -9.46 -14.14
CA ALA A 146 19.45 -9.59 -14.59
C ALA A 146 18.46 -9.28 -13.46
N THR A 147 18.67 -9.81 -12.25
CA THR A 147 17.83 -9.54 -11.07
C THR A 147 17.95 -8.11 -10.58
N ALA A 148 19.14 -7.50 -10.65
CA ALA A 148 19.37 -6.08 -10.36
C ALA A 148 18.50 -5.19 -11.25
N VAL A 149 18.55 -5.41 -12.57
CA VAL A 149 17.74 -4.63 -13.52
C VAL A 149 16.25 -4.81 -13.23
N GLU A 150 15.81 -6.04 -12.97
CA GLU A 150 14.43 -6.35 -12.60
C GLU A 150 14.02 -5.59 -11.33
N LEU A 151 14.75 -5.75 -10.22
CA LEU A 151 14.50 -5.08 -8.94
C LEU A 151 14.48 -3.56 -9.08
N THR A 152 15.48 -2.97 -9.73
CA THR A 152 15.52 -1.51 -9.93
C THR A 152 14.33 -1.05 -10.75
N PHE A 153 13.95 -1.81 -11.77
CA PHE A 153 12.80 -1.48 -12.59
C PHE A 153 11.49 -1.57 -11.79
N THR A 154 11.25 -2.69 -11.11
CA THR A 154 10.01 -2.92 -10.37
C THR A 154 9.82 -1.97 -9.21
N THR A 155 10.88 -1.73 -8.42
CA THR A 155 10.85 -0.90 -7.22
C THR A 155 10.52 0.57 -7.49
N VAL A 156 11.11 1.19 -8.51
CA VAL A 156 10.82 2.60 -8.87
C VAL A 156 9.38 2.77 -9.32
N PHE A 157 8.90 1.84 -10.14
CA PHE A 157 7.53 1.86 -10.64
C PHE A 157 6.51 1.61 -9.51
N LEU A 158 6.84 0.71 -8.59
CA LEU A 158 6.07 0.44 -7.39
C LEU A 158 5.96 1.67 -6.48
N GLN A 159 7.07 2.35 -6.21
CA GLN A 159 7.06 3.61 -5.45
C GLN A 159 6.14 4.64 -6.08
N HIS A 160 6.24 4.82 -7.40
CA HIS A 160 5.40 5.79 -8.11
C HIS A 160 3.91 5.47 -7.97
N ILE A 161 3.53 4.21 -8.19
CA ILE A 161 2.13 3.79 -8.06
C ILE A 161 1.63 3.93 -6.64
N ARG A 162 2.40 3.51 -5.63
CA ARG A 162 2.02 3.65 -4.23
C ARG A 162 1.75 5.10 -3.85
N ARG A 163 2.68 5.99 -4.19
CA ARG A 163 2.50 7.43 -3.95
C ARG A 163 1.23 7.95 -4.61
N ARG A 164 1.00 7.60 -5.88
CA ARG A 164 -0.19 8.05 -6.61
C ARG A 164 -1.50 7.49 -6.02
N GLN A 165 -1.49 6.25 -5.54
CA GLN A 165 -2.64 5.64 -4.87
C GLN A 165 -2.93 6.30 -3.52
N MET A 166 -1.92 6.69 -2.76
CA MET A 166 -2.09 7.46 -1.52
C MET A 166 -2.75 8.81 -1.82
N GLU A 167 -2.20 9.58 -2.76
CA GLU A 167 -2.78 10.86 -3.21
C GLU A 167 -4.24 10.71 -3.65
N TYR A 168 -4.53 9.67 -4.44
CA TYR A 168 -5.89 9.37 -4.90
C TYR A 168 -6.84 9.03 -3.74
N ASN A 169 -6.39 8.25 -2.77
CA ASN A 169 -7.20 7.92 -1.59
C ASN A 169 -7.51 9.17 -0.76
N ASP A 170 -6.54 10.08 -0.60
CA ASP A 170 -6.74 11.33 0.13
C ASP A 170 -7.74 12.25 -0.58
N GLU A 171 -7.65 12.35 -1.91
CA GLU A 171 -8.62 13.09 -2.71
C GLU A 171 -10.03 12.49 -2.58
N TYR A 172 -10.15 11.16 -2.63
CA TYR A 172 -11.43 10.45 -2.44
C TYR A 172 -12.02 10.69 -1.03
N MET A 173 -11.17 10.65 -0.02
CA MET A 173 -11.52 10.91 1.38
C MET A 173 -12.06 12.31 1.58
N LYS A 174 -11.46 13.33 0.95
CA LYS A 174 -11.94 14.71 1.01
C LYS A 174 -13.35 14.85 0.43
N VAL A 175 -13.63 14.15 -0.67
CA VAL A 175 -14.97 14.13 -1.27
C VAL A 175 -15.99 13.53 -0.31
N ILE A 176 -15.66 12.42 0.35
CA ILE A 176 -16.51 11.79 1.37
C ILE A 176 -16.74 12.73 2.56
N ILE A 177 -15.68 13.34 3.09
CA ILE A 177 -15.76 14.26 4.22
C ILE A 177 -16.65 15.45 3.88
N SER A 178 -16.52 16.02 2.68
CA SER A 178 -17.39 17.11 2.21
C SER A 178 -18.86 16.67 2.11
N ALA A 179 -19.12 15.44 1.65
CA ALA A 179 -20.47 14.89 1.65
C ALA A 179 -21.02 14.76 3.09
N ASP A 180 -20.22 14.29 4.04
CA ASP A 180 -20.60 14.20 5.46
C ASP A 180 -20.90 15.59 6.07
N GLU A 181 -20.15 16.65 5.69
CA GLU A 181 -20.43 18.04 6.14
C GLU A 181 -21.80 18.52 5.67
N ARG A 182 -22.11 18.31 4.39
CA ARG A 182 -23.42 18.67 3.83
C ARG A 182 -24.56 17.93 4.53
N ILE A 183 -24.36 16.64 4.85
CA ILE A 183 -25.34 15.84 5.58
C ILE A 183 -25.57 16.43 6.97
N LEU A 184 -24.49 16.67 7.72
CA LEU A 184 -24.57 17.20 9.08
C LEU A 184 -25.21 18.59 9.12
N GLU A 185 -24.88 19.47 8.16
CA GLU A 185 -25.51 20.78 8.01
C GLU A 185 -27.02 20.63 7.79
N LYS A 186 -27.43 19.78 6.85
CA LYS A 186 -28.85 19.54 6.54
C LYS A 186 -29.60 18.96 7.75
N LEU A 187 -29.01 18.00 8.44
CA LEU A 187 -29.57 17.44 9.68
C LEU A 187 -29.66 18.48 10.79
N GLY A 188 -28.67 19.38 10.89
CA GLY A 188 -28.68 20.51 11.82
C GLY A 188 -29.86 21.44 11.56
N LEU A 189 -30.09 21.81 10.29
CA LEU A 189 -31.24 22.61 9.87
C LEU A 189 -32.58 21.92 10.16
N LEU A 190 -32.68 20.61 9.93
CA LEU A 190 -33.91 19.85 10.17
C LEU A 190 -34.19 19.66 11.67
N SER A 191 -33.15 19.46 12.49
CA SER A 191 -33.29 19.17 13.92
C SER A 191 -33.34 20.42 14.81
N GLY A 192 -32.88 21.57 14.30
CA GLY A 192 -32.67 22.79 15.08
C GLY A 192 -31.54 22.67 16.11
N THR A 193 -30.66 21.66 15.97
CA THR A 193 -29.55 21.39 16.91
C THR A 193 -28.21 21.45 16.19
N LEU A 194 -27.20 21.99 16.88
CA LEU A 194 -25.83 21.99 16.37
C LEU A 194 -25.30 20.55 16.27
N PRO A 195 -24.54 20.21 15.21
CA PRO A 195 -23.90 18.91 15.08
C PRO A 195 -23.06 18.60 16.32
N SER A 196 -23.31 17.45 16.95
CA SER A 196 -22.49 16.93 18.04
C SER A 196 -21.48 15.94 17.46
N HIS A 197 -20.19 16.15 17.71
CA HIS A 197 -19.15 15.24 17.23
C HIS A 197 -18.89 14.15 18.27
N VAL A 198 -19.11 12.90 17.88
CA VAL A 198 -18.77 11.73 18.70
C VAL A 198 -17.26 11.50 18.64
N ALA A 199 -16.56 11.59 19.77
CA ALA A 199 -15.14 11.24 19.82
C ALA A 199 -14.96 9.73 19.59
N VAL A 200 -14.15 9.37 18.60
CA VAL A 200 -13.84 7.98 18.25
C VAL A 200 -12.34 7.76 18.44
N VAL A 201 -12.01 6.70 19.18
CA VAL A 201 -10.64 6.23 19.36
C VAL A 201 -10.51 4.89 18.65
N ILE A 202 -9.65 4.82 17.64
CA ILE A 202 -9.28 3.56 17.01
C ILE A 202 -8.13 2.96 17.84
N PRO A 203 -8.31 1.81 18.51
CA PRO A 203 -7.26 1.23 19.34
C PRO A 203 -6.08 0.76 18.48
N LYS A 204 -4.88 0.66 19.07
CA LYS A 204 -3.77 -0.04 18.42
C LYS A 204 -4.04 -1.55 18.48
N PRO A 205 -3.86 -2.31 17.39
CA PRO A 205 -4.01 -3.77 17.44
C PRO A 205 -3.04 -4.38 18.46
N PRO A 206 -3.42 -5.46 19.18
CA PRO A 206 -2.52 -6.15 20.09
C PRO A 206 -1.38 -6.81 19.31
N MET A 207 -0.15 -6.70 19.83
CA MET A 207 1.04 -7.21 19.16
C MET A 207 1.87 -8.09 20.09
N ASN A 208 2.35 -9.20 19.55
CA ASN A 208 3.27 -10.09 20.23
C ASN A 208 4.71 -9.50 20.28
N LYS A 209 5.62 -10.12 21.03
CA LYS A 209 7.00 -9.62 21.18
C LYS A 209 7.80 -9.62 19.87
N ALA A 210 7.58 -10.61 19.01
CA ALA A 210 8.28 -10.71 17.73
C ALA A 210 7.82 -9.61 16.76
N GLU A 211 6.52 -9.36 16.66
CA GLU A 211 5.94 -8.27 15.87
C GLU A 211 6.41 -6.90 16.37
N ARG A 212 6.55 -6.72 17.69
CA ARG A 212 7.16 -5.50 18.26
C ARG A 212 8.63 -5.33 17.84
N PHE A 213 9.38 -6.43 17.75
CA PHE A 213 10.74 -6.39 17.24
C PHE A 213 10.78 -6.01 15.75
N VAL A 214 9.88 -6.57 14.94
CA VAL A 214 9.73 -6.21 13.52
C VAL A 214 9.42 -4.72 13.36
N ASP A 215 8.47 -4.19 14.12
CA ASP A 215 8.14 -2.76 14.13
C ASP A 215 9.33 -1.89 14.54
N TYR A 216 10.06 -2.30 15.57
CA TYR A 216 11.25 -1.58 16.02
C TYR A 216 12.32 -1.54 14.93
N TYR A 217 12.62 -2.67 14.31
CA TYR A 217 13.58 -2.75 13.20
C TYR A 217 13.16 -1.86 12.03
N ALA A 218 11.90 -1.94 11.62
CA ALA A 218 11.34 -1.12 10.55
C ALA A 218 11.40 0.38 10.88
N ALA A 219 11.12 0.78 12.13
CA ALA A 219 11.21 2.17 12.55
C ALA A 219 12.66 2.70 12.58
N VAL A 220 13.63 1.84 12.92
CA VAL A 220 15.05 2.19 12.88
C VAL A 220 15.51 2.37 11.45
N LEU A 221 15.22 1.40 10.56
CA LEU A 221 15.67 1.45 9.17
C LEU A 221 14.94 2.49 8.34
N GLY A 222 13.60 2.52 8.38
CA GLY A 222 12.77 3.51 7.70
C GLY A 222 12.81 4.91 8.34
N GLY A 223 13.57 5.08 9.42
CA GLY A 223 13.73 6.35 10.14
C GLY A 223 15.03 7.07 9.82
N VAL A 224 15.23 8.19 10.51
CA VAL A 224 16.49 8.96 10.46
C VAL A 224 17.72 8.11 10.80
N PRO A 225 17.70 7.21 11.83
CA PRO A 225 18.87 6.40 12.17
C PRO A 225 19.37 5.54 11.00
N GLY A 226 18.47 4.85 10.29
CA GLY A 226 18.80 4.03 9.13
C GLY A 226 19.38 4.85 7.98
N MET A 227 18.78 6.02 7.70
CA MET A 227 19.28 6.94 6.67
C MET A 227 20.70 7.46 7.00
N THR A 228 20.94 7.84 8.26
CA THR A 228 22.25 8.30 8.74
C THR A 228 23.28 7.17 8.65
N ALA A 229 22.93 5.96 9.11
CA ALA A 229 23.82 4.81 9.04
C ALA A 229 24.22 4.50 7.58
N PHE A 230 23.27 4.55 6.65
CA PHE A 230 23.53 4.34 5.23
C PHE A 230 24.51 5.38 4.65
N VAL A 231 24.33 6.67 4.97
CA VAL A 231 25.25 7.73 4.52
C VAL A 231 26.65 7.52 5.08
N VAL A 232 26.77 7.17 6.37
CA VAL A 232 28.06 6.90 7.02
C VAL A 232 28.75 5.71 6.35
N VAL A 233 28.06 4.57 6.19
CA VAL A 233 28.63 3.37 5.56
C VAL A 233 29.06 3.65 4.13
N THR A 234 28.24 4.34 3.34
CA THR A 234 28.57 4.69 1.95
C THR A 234 29.76 5.64 1.87
N THR A 235 29.85 6.62 2.77
CA THR A 235 30.96 7.58 2.81
C THR A 235 32.27 6.89 3.18
N LEU A 236 32.24 5.99 4.18
CA LEU A 236 33.41 5.20 4.57
C LEU A 236 33.85 4.26 3.45
N TRP A 237 32.90 3.61 2.78
CA TRP A 237 33.18 2.76 1.62
C TRP A 237 33.82 3.56 0.47
N LEU A 238 33.33 4.76 0.16
CA LEU A 238 33.96 5.63 -0.85
C LEU A 238 35.38 6.05 -0.44
N ALA A 239 35.60 6.39 0.83
CA ALA A 239 36.89 6.85 1.33
C ALA A 239 37.97 5.74 1.26
N VAL A 240 37.59 4.50 1.57
CA VAL A 240 38.51 3.34 1.54
C VAL A 240 38.72 2.81 0.12
N GLY A 241 37.83 3.11 -0.83
CA GLY A 241 37.91 2.57 -2.20
C GLY A 241 39.21 2.87 -2.94
N LYS A 242 39.83 4.04 -2.71
CA LYS A 242 41.14 4.37 -3.29
C LYS A 242 42.25 3.45 -2.75
N LEU A 243 42.24 3.11 -1.45
CA LEU A 243 43.22 2.20 -0.87
C LEU A 243 43.07 0.77 -1.42
N MET A 244 41.83 0.39 -1.76
CA MET A 244 41.48 -0.93 -2.31
C MET A 244 41.53 -0.98 -3.85
N ASN A 245 42.10 0.05 -4.48
CA ASN A 245 42.24 0.21 -5.94
C ASN A 245 40.94 0.03 -6.74
N TRP A 246 39.78 0.23 -6.11
CA TRP A 246 38.47 0.02 -6.75
C TRP A 246 38.32 -1.36 -7.42
N SER A 247 38.90 -2.40 -6.82
CA SER A 247 38.79 -3.78 -7.32
C SER A 247 37.34 -4.28 -7.32
N SER A 248 37.03 -5.25 -8.20
CA SER A 248 35.73 -5.95 -8.22
C SER A 248 35.33 -6.47 -6.83
N ASN A 249 36.28 -7.07 -6.09
CA ASN A 249 36.04 -7.54 -4.73
C ASN A 249 35.66 -6.44 -3.73
N TRP A 250 36.15 -5.21 -3.92
CA TRP A 250 35.79 -4.05 -3.09
C TRP A 250 34.41 -3.48 -3.44
N TRP A 251 34.07 -3.45 -4.72
CA TRP A 251 32.74 -3.07 -5.19
C TRP A 251 31.67 -4.01 -4.60
N LEU A 252 31.90 -5.32 -4.68
CA LEU A 252 30.97 -6.32 -4.16
C LEU A 252 30.65 -6.17 -2.66
N ILE A 253 31.51 -5.53 -1.86
CA ILE A 253 31.29 -5.34 -0.42
C ILE A 253 30.03 -4.49 -0.20
N ILE A 254 29.87 -3.38 -0.93
CA ILE A 254 28.70 -2.51 -0.77
C ILE A 254 27.44 -3.18 -1.33
N GLY A 255 27.56 -3.92 -2.44
CA GLY A 255 26.48 -4.73 -2.99
C GLY A 255 26.00 -5.80 -2.01
N THR A 256 26.93 -6.49 -1.34
CA THR A 256 26.62 -7.52 -0.34
C THR A 256 25.95 -6.91 0.89
N TYR A 257 26.46 -5.78 1.40
CA TYR A 257 25.83 -5.07 2.51
C TYR A 257 24.39 -4.64 2.18
N THR A 258 24.22 -3.94 1.05
CA THR A 258 22.91 -3.43 0.64
C THR A 258 21.93 -4.56 0.31
N GLY A 259 22.37 -5.59 -0.41
CA GLY A 259 21.55 -6.76 -0.75
C GLY A 259 21.08 -7.55 0.48
N LEU A 260 21.94 -7.76 1.48
CA LEU A 260 21.57 -8.49 2.70
C LEU A 260 20.55 -7.73 3.56
N ILE A 261 20.65 -6.40 3.65
CA ILE A 261 19.66 -5.59 4.36
C ILE A 261 18.36 -5.52 3.55
N SER A 262 18.42 -5.25 2.24
CA SER A 262 17.25 -5.24 1.36
C SER A 262 16.47 -6.56 1.40
N PHE A 263 17.19 -7.69 1.46
CA PHE A 263 16.58 -9.01 1.63
C PHE A 263 15.72 -9.10 2.90
N ILE A 264 16.22 -8.62 4.04
CA ILE A 264 15.46 -8.61 5.30
C ILE A 264 14.28 -7.64 5.20
N ASP A 265 14.53 -6.43 4.69
CA ASP A 265 13.55 -5.36 4.54
C ASP A 265 12.34 -5.81 3.74
N GLU A 266 12.53 -6.64 2.73
CA GLU A 266 11.45 -7.13 1.88
C GLU A 266 10.45 -7.97 2.71
N PHE A 267 10.91 -8.80 3.66
CA PHE A 267 10.01 -9.54 4.58
C PHE A 267 9.35 -8.62 5.59
N VAL A 268 10.11 -7.67 6.15
CA VAL A 268 9.62 -6.70 7.14
C VAL A 268 8.51 -5.84 6.54
N LEU A 269 8.74 -5.29 5.35
CA LEU A 269 7.79 -4.47 4.61
C LEU A 269 6.50 -5.25 4.37
N ARG A 270 6.58 -6.50 3.91
CA ARG A 270 5.40 -7.36 3.70
C ARG A 270 4.62 -7.62 4.98
N ASN A 271 5.31 -7.97 6.06
CA ASN A 271 4.68 -8.23 7.35
C ASN A 271 3.85 -7.04 7.82
N ILE A 272 4.46 -5.85 7.81
CA ILE A 272 3.79 -4.60 8.20
C ILE A 272 2.65 -4.29 7.23
N GLN A 273 2.86 -4.45 5.93
CA GLN A 273 1.85 -4.12 4.93
C GLN A 273 0.58 -4.95 5.01
N ILE A 274 0.68 -6.27 5.15
CA ILE A 274 -0.51 -7.11 5.26
C ILE A 274 -1.26 -6.75 6.53
N ARG A 275 -0.55 -6.71 7.66
CA ARG A 275 -1.14 -6.41 8.96
C ARG A 275 -1.85 -5.06 8.98
N ASP A 276 -1.20 -4.01 8.47
CA ASP A 276 -1.75 -2.66 8.44
C ASP A 276 -2.95 -2.55 7.49
N ASN A 277 -2.87 -3.17 6.30
CA ASN A 277 -3.96 -3.11 5.34
C ASN A 277 -5.18 -3.93 5.81
N ASP A 278 -4.97 -5.09 6.42
CA ASP A 278 -6.05 -5.89 7.02
C ASP A 278 -6.75 -5.09 8.13
N TYR A 279 -5.98 -4.40 8.97
CA TYR A 279 -6.55 -3.57 10.02
C TYR A 279 -7.33 -2.37 9.48
N ILE A 280 -6.80 -1.67 8.47
CA ILE A 280 -7.49 -0.58 7.77
C ILE A 280 -8.80 -1.10 7.15
N CYS A 281 -8.78 -2.25 6.49
CA CYS A 281 -9.97 -2.84 5.88
C CYS A 281 -11.03 -3.19 6.93
N ALA A 282 -10.64 -3.76 8.08
CA ALA A 282 -11.56 -4.01 9.19
C ALA A 282 -12.21 -2.72 9.72
N GLN A 283 -11.44 -1.62 9.84
CA GLN A 283 -12.00 -0.33 10.25
C GLN A 283 -12.97 0.26 9.22
N PHE A 284 -12.73 0.05 7.92
CA PHE A 284 -13.70 0.41 6.88
C PHE A 284 -14.99 -0.40 6.99
N GLU A 285 -14.92 -1.70 7.29
CA GLU A 285 -16.09 -2.55 7.48
C GLU A 285 -16.94 -2.10 8.67
N GLU A 286 -16.31 -1.69 9.77
CA GLU A 286 -17.02 -1.09 10.91
C GLU A 286 -17.77 0.20 10.53
N ILE A 287 -17.19 1.05 9.67
CA ILE A 287 -17.88 2.24 9.14
C ILE A 287 -19.03 1.83 8.20
N ASP A 288 -18.81 0.84 7.35
CA ASP A 288 -19.80 0.33 6.41
C ASP A 288 -21.08 -0.12 7.15
N ASP A 289 -20.91 -0.79 8.29
CA ASP A 289 -21.99 -1.23 9.17
C ASP A 289 -22.76 -0.08 9.81
N VAL A 290 -22.07 0.96 10.30
CA VAL A 290 -22.73 2.17 10.83
C VAL A 290 -23.53 2.87 9.73
N ASP A 291 -22.95 3.03 8.54
CA ASP A 291 -23.63 3.66 7.41
C ASP A 291 -24.85 2.84 6.93
N ASN A 292 -24.75 1.51 6.94
CA ASN A 292 -25.88 0.62 6.67
C ASN A 292 -27.00 0.82 7.71
N GLY A 293 -26.64 0.99 8.99
CA GLY A 293 -27.58 1.35 10.04
C GLY A 293 -28.28 2.68 9.77
N ASN A 294 -27.53 3.71 9.38
CA ASN A 294 -28.07 5.03 9.07
C ASN A 294 -29.08 5.01 7.90
N LEU A 295 -28.79 4.23 6.85
CA LEU A 295 -29.71 4.05 5.73
C LEU A 295 -30.99 3.30 6.14
N ARG A 296 -30.88 2.30 7.01
CA ARG A 296 -32.04 1.55 7.53
C ARG A 296 -32.97 2.43 8.37
N THR A 297 -32.44 3.40 9.13
CA THR A 297 -33.25 4.42 9.83
C THR A 297 -34.11 5.23 8.85
N LEU A 298 -33.62 5.44 7.63
CA LEU A 298 -34.38 6.11 6.56
C LEU A 298 -35.22 5.15 5.70
N GLN A 299 -35.33 3.87 6.11
CA GLN A 299 -35.99 2.79 5.38
C GLN A 299 -35.43 2.57 3.96
N VAL A 300 -34.17 2.95 3.73
CA VAL A 300 -33.48 2.73 2.46
C VAL A 300 -32.72 1.42 2.53
N SER A 301 -32.95 0.54 1.55
CA SER A 301 -32.19 -0.70 1.44
C SER A 301 -30.73 -0.37 1.08
N PRO A 302 -29.74 -0.86 1.86
CA PRO A 302 -28.34 -0.59 1.55
C PRO A 302 -27.94 -1.24 0.22
N PRO A 303 -27.03 -0.60 -0.54
CA PRO A 303 -26.54 -1.17 -1.79
C PRO A 303 -25.86 -2.52 -1.51
N GLN A 304 -26.19 -3.54 -2.29
CA GLN A 304 -25.58 -4.86 -2.11
C GLN A 304 -24.10 -4.82 -2.48
N PRO A 305 -23.24 -5.54 -1.73
CA PRO A 305 -21.85 -5.70 -2.13
C PRO A 305 -21.78 -6.39 -3.50
N PRO A 306 -20.79 -6.03 -4.33
CA PRO A 306 -20.60 -6.69 -5.62
C PRO A 306 -20.37 -8.19 -5.43
N ILE A 307 -20.91 -9.02 -6.33
CA ILE A 307 -20.75 -10.48 -6.29
C ILE A 307 -19.26 -10.80 -6.43
N GLU A 308 -18.68 -11.41 -5.38
CA GLU A 308 -17.29 -11.86 -5.41
C GLU A 308 -17.14 -13.02 -6.40
N ARG A 309 -16.29 -12.83 -7.42
CA ARG A 309 -15.93 -13.91 -8.33
C ARG A 309 -15.02 -14.90 -7.59
N ARG A 310 -15.23 -16.20 -7.83
CA ARG A 310 -14.35 -17.23 -7.27
C ARG A 310 -12.91 -16.98 -7.69
N PRO A 311 -11.95 -17.00 -6.76
CA PRO A 311 -10.54 -16.78 -7.08
C PRO A 311 -10.01 -17.91 -7.97
N SER A 312 -9.15 -17.56 -8.92
CA SER A 312 -8.45 -18.54 -9.76
C SER A 312 -7.45 -19.37 -8.92
N LEU A 313 -7.10 -20.57 -9.38
CA LEU A 313 -6.10 -21.42 -8.71
C LEU A 313 -4.76 -20.70 -8.53
N PHE A 314 -4.33 -19.99 -9.58
CA PHE A 314 -3.10 -19.22 -9.56
C PHE A 314 -3.11 -18.13 -8.48
N HIS A 315 -4.24 -17.44 -8.34
CA HIS A 315 -4.40 -16.44 -7.29
C HIS A 315 -4.25 -17.06 -5.89
N ARG A 316 -4.86 -18.22 -5.64
CA ARG A 316 -4.71 -18.93 -4.36
C ARG A 316 -3.27 -19.32 -4.07
N ILE A 317 -2.53 -19.77 -5.08
CA ILE A 317 -1.10 -20.11 -4.93
C ILE A 317 -0.30 -18.86 -4.52
N ILE A 318 -0.52 -17.74 -5.20
CA ILE A 318 0.13 -16.47 -4.84
C ILE A 318 -0.23 -16.07 -3.41
N GLU A 319 -1.51 -16.14 -3.03
CA GLU A 319 -1.93 -15.76 -1.67
C GLU A 319 -1.24 -16.59 -0.59
N VAL A 320 -1.05 -17.89 -0.83
CA VAL A 320 -0.29 -18.73 0.09
C VAL A 320 1.15 -18.23 0.24
N PHE A 321 1.82 -17.87 -0.86
CA PHE A 321 3.16 -17.29 -0.80
C PHE A 321 3.19 -15.95 -0.07
N ILE A 322 2.27 -15.04 -0.42
CA ILE A 322 2.10 -13.74 0.22
C ILE A 322 1.96 -13.92 1.73
N PHE A 323 1.01 -14.75 2.16
CA PHE A 323 0.73 -14.99 3.58
C PHE A 323 1.94 -15.61 4.27
N THR A 324 2.54 -16.64 3.67
CA THR A 324 3.69 -17.35 4.26
C THR A 324 4.89 -16.43 4.48
N PHE A 325 5.22 -15.59 3.50
CA PHE A 325 6.37 -14.69 3.58
C PHE A 325 6.10 -13.36 4.31
N SER A 326 4.87 -13.13 4.72
CA SER A 326 4.50 -11.96 5.52
C SER A 326 4.32 -12.30 7.00
N ARG A 327 4.53 -13.55 7.37
CA ARG A 327 4.54 -13.99 8.77
C ARG A 327 5.77 -13.47 9.51
N TRP A 328 5.63 -13.16 10.79
CA TRP A 328 6.76 -12.71 11.61
C TRP A 328 7.84 -13.80 11.69
N GLU A 329 7.47 -15.09 11.62
CA GLU A 329 8.42 -16.19 11.57
C GLU A 329 9.33 -16.12 10.33
N ALA A 330 8.78 -15.72 9.18
CA ALA A 330 9.56 -15.56 7.95
C ALA A 330 10.55 -14.39 8.06
N VAL A 331 10.16 -13.31 8.74
CA VAL A 331 11.07 -12.19 9.05
C VAL A 331 12.22 -12.67 9.92
N ILE A 332 11.94 -13.38 11.02
CA ILE A 332 13.01 -13.90 11.89
C ILE A 332 13.91 -14.90 11.15
N ALA A 333 13.33 -15.75 10.29
CA ALA A 333 14.08 -16.66 9.44
C ALA A 333 15.02 -15.92 8.47
N SER A 334 14.62 -14.75 7.93
CA SER A 334 15.48 -13.97 7.05
C SER A 334 16.70 -13.41 7.78
N PHE A 335 16.57 -12.99 9.04
CA PHE A 335 17.72 -12.62 9.88
C PHE A 335 18.70 -13.78 10.07
N PHE A 336 18.20 -14.97 10.41
CA PHE A 336 19.05 -16.16 10.55
C PHE A 336 19.72 -16.55 9.23
N ALA A 337 19.01 -16.45 8.12
CA ALA A 337 19.57 -16.70 6.79
C ALA A 337 20.68 -15.70 6.46
N THR A 338 20.49 -14.40 6.75
CA THR A 338 21.52 -13.37 6.58
C THR A 338 22.76 -13.64 7.42
N VAL A 339 22.60 -14.02 8.69
CA VAL A 339 23.75 -14.39 9.55
C VAL A 339 24.48 -15.63 9.02
N ALA A 340 23.74 -16.64 8.54
CA ALA A 340 24.33 -17.82 7.92
C ALA A 340 25.14 -17.48 6.66
N MET A 341 24.61 -16.61 5.80
CA MET A 341 25.32 -16.12 4.61
C MET A 341 26.58 -15.34 4.99
N LEU A 342 26.51 -14.44 5.97
CA LEU A 342 27.69 -13.72 6.49
C LEU A 342 28.77 -14.67 7.04
N ALA A 343 28.36 -15.76 7.71
CA ALA A 343 29.30 -16.78 8.18
C ALA A 343 29.99 -17.50 7.02
N VAL A 344 29.26 -17.82 5.95
CA VAL A 344 29.83 -18.41 4.72
C VAL A 344 30.81 -17.45 4.05
N ALA A 345 30.44 -16.19 3.85
CA ALA A 345 31.34 -15.17 3.28
C ALA A 345 32.62 -15.00 4.12
N THR A 346 32.48 -14.98 5.45
CA THR A 346 33.61 -14.89 6.38
C THR A 346 34.51 -16.12 6.30
N GLY A 347 33.93 -17.33 6.23
CA GLY A 347 34.69 -18.57 6.03
C GLY A 347 35.43 -18.62 4.68
N MET A 348 34.89 -17.95 3.66
CA MET A 348 35.51 -17.78 2.35
C MET A 348 36.43 -16.54 2.27
N MET A 349 36.74 -15.92 3.42
CA MET A 349 37.62 -14.76 3.53
C MET A 349 37.20 -13.57 2.66
N TRP A 350 35.90 -13.38 2.46
CA TRP A 350 35.33 -12.27 1.67
C TRP A 350 35.91 -12.18 0.26
N ASN A 351 36.23 -13.33 -0.36
CA ASN A 351 36.56 -13.39 -1.78
C ASN A 351 35.32 -13.18 -2.66
N GLU A 352 35.52 -12.95 -3.95
CA GLU A 352 34.43 -12.65 -4.90
C GLU A 352 33.35 -13.73 -4.88
N THR A 353 33.74 -15.01 -4.86
CA THR A 353 32.81 -16.13 -4.84
C THR A 353 31.97 -16.15 -3.57
N GLY A 354 32.55 -15.92 -2.39
CA GLY A 354 31.84 -15.87 -1.12
C GLY A 354 30.83 -14.72 -1.05
N GLN A 355 31.19 -13.56 -1.60
CA GLN A 355 30.29 -12.41 -1.72
C GLN A 355 29.14 -12.67 -2.70
N LEU A 356 29.43 -13.25 -3.88
CA LEU A 356 28.40 -13.60 -4.86
C LEU A 356 27.43 -14.67 -4.34
N ILE A 357 27.92 -15.67 -3.60
CA ILE A 357 27.06 -16.69 -2.94
C ILE A 357 26.11 -16.06 -1.93
N CYS A 358 26.48 -14.95 -1.28
CA CYS A 358 25.57 -14.22 -0.41
C CYS A 358 24.54 -13.43 -1.22
N ASN A 359 24.99 -12.75 -2.28
CA ASN A 359 24.16 -11.79 -3.01
C ASN A 359 23.17 -12.47 -3.98
N THR A 360 23.60 -13.50 -4.72
CA THR A 360 22.76 -14.13 -5.75
C THR A 360 21.46 -14.73 -5.20
N PRO A 361 21.47 -15.54 -4.12
CA PRO A 361 20.23 -16.09 -3.57
C PRO A 361 19.31 -15.00 -3.02
N THR A 362 19.87 -13.97 -2.36
CA THR A 362 19.07 -12.89 -1.78
C THR A 362 18.38 -12.07 -2.85
N MET A 363 19.07 -11.72 -3.94
CA MET A 363 18.48 -10.95 -5.04
C MET A 363 17.40 -11.74 -5.79
N ILE A 364 17.59 -13.04 -6.00
CA ILE A 364 16.56 -13.89 -6.64
C ILE A 364 15.31 -13.96 -5.74
N ILE A 365 15.49 -14.16 -4.44
CA ILE A 365 14.35 -14.20 -3.52
C ILE A 365 13.68 -12.84 -3.45
N GLU A 366 14.45 -11.75 -3.35
CA GLU A 366 13.93 -10.38 -3.33
C GLU A 366 13.13 -10.05 -4.59
N GLY A 367 13.66 -10.35 -5.78
CA GLY A 367 12.99 -10.11 -7.07
C GLY A 367 11.66 -10.85 -7.17
N PHE A 368 11.66 -12.14 -6.82
CA PHE A 368 10.41 -12.92 -6.76
C PHE A 368 9.39 -12.33 -5.78
N LEU A 369 9.85 -11.94 -4.60
CA LEU A 369 9.01 -11.41 -3.55
C LEU A 369 8.45 -10.02 -3.90
N MET A 370 9.22 -9.20 -4.63
CA MET A 370 8.79 -7.92 -5.18
C MET A 370 7.66 -8.11 -6.20
N VAL A 371 7.81 -9.06 -7.13
CA VAL A 371 6.78 -9.42 -8.11
C VAL A 371 5.48 -9.85 -7.44
N ILE A 372 5.57 -10.67 -6.40
CA ILE A 372 4.41 -11.12 -5.62
C ILE A 372 3.79 -9.96 -4.84
N LEU A 373 4.61 -9.08 -4.26
CA LEU A 373 4.15 -7.92 -3.52
C LEU A 373 3.32 -6.99 -4.42
N ILE A 374 3.74 -6.78 -5.68
CA ILE A 374 2.96 -6.04 -6.68
C ILE A 374 1.55 -6.65 -6.87
N HIS A 375 1.46 -7.98 -6.90
CA HIS A 375 0.16 -8.68 -6.99
C HIS A 375 -0.71 -8.43 -5.75
N GLY A 376 -0.13 -8.59 -4.55
CA GLY A 376 -0.83 -8.40 -3.27
C GLY A 376 -1.39 -6.99 -3.11
N GLN A 377 -0.62 -5.97 -3.48
CA GLN A 377 -1.07 -4.58 -3.35
C GLN A 377 -2.27 -4.26 -4.23
N ARG A 378 -2.35 -4.85 -5.43
CA ARG A 378 -3.49 -4.65 -6.31
C ARG A 378 -4.80 -5.11 -5.68
N ARG A 379 -4.78 -6.21 -4.91
CA ARG A 379 -5.94 -6.71 -4.17
C ARG A 379 -6.41 -5.68 -3.14
N TYR A 380 -5.53 -5.23 -2.26
CA TYR A 380 -5.88 -4.24 -1.22
C TYR A 380 -6.32 -2.90 -1.81
N TYR A 381 -5.66 -2.45 -2.88
CA TYR A 381 -6.08 -1.23 -3.58
C TYR A 381 -7.52 -1.38 -4.13
N ASN A 382 -7.82 -2.47 -4.85
CA ASN A 382 -9.15 -2.69 -5.40
C ASN A 382 -10.22 -2.83 -4.30
N MET A 383 -9.91 -3.53 -3.20
CA MET A 383 -10.81 -3.69 -2.06
C MET A 383 -11.10 -2.33 -1.41
N ARG A 384 -10.06 -1.52 -1.17
CA ARG A 384 -10.19 -0.17 -0.63
C ARG A 384 -11.03 0.72 -1.54
N GLN A 385 -10.76 0.72 -2.84
CA GLN A 385 -11.56 1.48 -3.82
C GLN A 385 -13.03 1.07 -3.82
N GLY A 386 -13.32 -0.23 -3.69
CA GLY A 386 -14.68 -0.71 -3.53
C GLY A 386 -15.36 -0.26 -2.24
N LEU A 387 -14.62 -0.18 -1.13
CA LEU A 387 -15.13 0.35 0.15
C LEU A 387 -15.40 1.86 0.07
N LEU A 388 -14.46 2.62 -0.50
CA LEU A 388 -14.59 4.08 -0.71
C LEU A 388 -15.79 4.43 -1.58
N SER A 389 -15.93 3.74 -2.71
CA SER A 389 -17.03 3.97 -3.64
C SER A 389 -18.38 3.64 -3.01
N ARG A 390 -18.47 2.58 -2.22
CA ARG A 390 -19.68 2.27 -1.45
C ARG A 390 -19.96 3.33 -0.39
N ALA A 391 -18.95 3.76 0.36
CA ALA A 391 -19.09 4.81 1.36
C ALA A 391 -19.66 6.10 0.74
N LEU A 392 -19.09 6.55 -0.38
CA LEU A 392 -19.57 7.75 -1.10
C LEU A 392 -21.00 7.57 -1.62
N LEU A 393 -21.31 6.43 -2.25
CA LEU A 393 -22.65 6.14 -2.75
C LEU A 393 -23.70 6.20 -1.64
N LYS A 394 -23.42 5.62 -0.46
CA LYS A 394 -24.33 5.65 0.68
C LYS A 394 -24.61 7.08 1.15
N ARG A 395 -23.59 7.95 1.15
CA ARG A 395 -23.72 9.36 1.54
C ARG A 395 -24.55 10.16 0.54
N GLN A 396 -24.39 9.88 -0.74
CA GLN A 396 -25.23 10.49 -1.79
C GLN A 396 -26.69 10.04 -1.69
N ILE A 397 -26.94 8.75 -1.48
CA ILE A 397 -28.29 8.23 -1.22
C ILE A 397 -28.90 8.94 -0.01
N LEU A 398 -28.12 9.11 1.06
CA LEU A 398 -28.57 9.77 2.28
C LEU A 398 -28.87 11.26 2.05
N LEU A 399 -28.00 11.98 1.34
CA LEU A 399 -28.21 13.38 0.96
C LEU A 399 -29.49 13.56 0.12
N ASN A 400 -29.64 12.77 -0.95
CA ASN A 400 -30.82 12.81 -1.81
C ASN A 400 -32.10 12.55 -1.01
N ARG A 401 -32.05 11.60 -0.05
CA ARG A 401 -33.18 11.33 0.84
C ARG A 401 -33.47 12.52 1.75
N LEU A 402 -32.47 13.15 2.35
CA LEU A 402 -32.65 14.32 3.23
C LEU A 402 -33.11 15.57 2.50
N GLU A 403 -32.77 15.73 1.21
CA GLU A 403 -33.29 16.82 0.38
C GLU A 403 -34.80 16.70 0.13
N SER A 404 -35.33 15.48 0.09
CA SER A 404 -36.77 15.23 -0.05
C SER A 404 -37.58 15.50 1.22
N VAL A 405 -36.93 15.55 2.39
CA VAL A 405 -37.58 15.79 3.68
C VAL A 405 -37.77 17.30 3.88
N ARG A 406 -39.03 17.75 4.02
CA ARG A 406 -39.37 19.15 4.34
C ARG A 406 -39.22 19.42 5.84
N PRO A 407 -38.78 20.64 6.23
CA PRO A 407 -38.70 21.00 7.65
C PRO A 407 -40.10 21.09 8.27
N VAL A 408 -40.29 20.37 9.39
CA VAL A 408 -41.55 20.35 10.17
C VAL A 408 -41.95 21.76 10.68
N PHE A 409 -41.00 22.71 10.74
CA PHE A 409 -41.23 24.06 11.23
C PHE A 409 -42.22 24.91 10.42
N GLU A 410 -42.60 24.52 9.19
CA GLU A 410 -43.60 25.26 8.40
C GLU A 410 -45.05 24.90 8.72
N GLU A 411 -45.35 23.74 9.32
CA GLU A 411 -46.75 23.33 9.55
C GLU A 411 -47.34 23.88 10.85
N ASN A 412 -46.54 24.01 11.91
CA ASN A 412 -47.04 24.56 13.18
C ASN A 412 -47.31 26.07 13.17
N ASN A 413 -46.87 26.79 12.13
CA ASN A 413 -47.11 28.24 12.02
C ASN A 413 -48.27 28.59 11.07
N LYS A 414 -48.92 27.61 10.43
CA LYS A 414 -50.15 27.81 9.66
C LYS A 414 -51.44 27.60 10.47
N GLY A 415 -51.32 27.23 11.75
CA GLY A 415 -52.45 27.00 12.67
C GLY A 415 -52.92 28.22 13.47
N VAL A 416 -52.24 29.37 13.36
CA VAL A 416 -52.67 30.62 14.01
C VAL A 416 -53.20 31.58 12.95
N ALA A 417 -54.28 31.17 12.29
CA ALA A 417 -55.10 32.10 11.52
C ALA A 417 -55.92 32.92 12.51
N ILE A 418 -55.65 34.23 12.55
CA ILE A 418 -56.36 35.25 13.30
C ILE A 418 -57.86 35.13 12.99
N GLN A 419 -58.62 34.68 13.97
CA GLN A 419 -60.08 34.68 13.95
C GLN A 419 -60.56 35.81 14.87
N ASP A 420 -60.30 37.06 14.48
CA ASP A 420 -60.96 38.21 15.10
C ASP A 420 -62.09 38.70 14.19
N SER A 421 -63.27 38.24 14.57
CA SER A 421 -64.58 38.76 14.18
C SER A 421 -64.71 40.24 14.55
N VAL A 422 -65.00 41.08 13.55
CA VAL A 422 -65.65 42.38 13.79
C VAL A 422 -66.92 42.43 12.97
N SER A 423 -68.04 42.22 13.66
CA SER A 423 -69.38 42.61 13.23
C SER A 423 -70.14 43.11 14.46
N VAL A 424 -70.27 44.43 14.55
CA VAL A 424 -71.43 45.28 14.92
C VAL A 424 -70.89 46.61 15.45
#